data_AF-A0A2H9RM26-F1
#
_entry.id   AF-A0A2H9RM26-F1
#
_cell.length_a   1.000
_cell.length_b   1.000
_cell.length_c   1.000
_cell.angle_alpha   90.00
_cell.angle_beta   90.00
_cell.angle_gamma   90.00
#
_symmetry.space_group_name_H-M   'P 1'
#
loop_
_entity.id
_entity.type
_entity.pdbx_description
1 polymer ?
#
loop_
_entity_poly.entity_id
_entity_poly.type
_entity_poly.pdbx_seq_one_letter_code
_entity_poly.pdbx_strand_id
1 'polypeptide(L)'
;MRKALQKDFNLGFAKWYFEDFLNGDYDKIINGAGGFREALWRLIRIEEEVSNNLQCSETGEWPEGFEKIEFSYQNNNTNVEVWEKSIPVSFDQNKKYYTTLFKYSWIPDKETAKNLIKYLVLNNSFGPSEKGISRIQSDEGQMELINSLSERYGGSFDVQLTLKNKEGDFEVKKYLKINPDVVFKLSDSIEESPDISVDIDYDVLYNFVTYMTNKFDGEKIEGPYWVQIDENSGPGNFFSALGAISKAWKEGVTIKPRYALIKLLFNVKDISQLVFNSPGSSGDTGSNSQDNQVKISGEAVLNNKW
;
A
#
# COMPACT_ATOMS: atom_id res chain seq x y z
N MET A 1 6.35 -31.25 -1.14
CA MET A 1 5.72 -29.91 -1.10
C MET A 1 5.62 -29.30 -2.50
N ARG A 2 6.73 -29.05 -3.22
CA ARG A 2 6.73 -28.50 -4.59
C ARG A 2 5.74 -29.18 -5.56
N LYS A 3 5.72 -30.52 -5.63
CA LYS A 3 4.76 -31.28 -6.47
C LYS A 3 3.28 -31.01 -6.16
N ALA A 4 2.94 -30.71 -4.90
CA ALA A 4 1.57 -30.34 -4.54
C ALA A 4 1.24 -28.94 -5.06
N LEU A 5 2.16 -27.98 -4.93
CA LEU A 5 1.99 -26.63 -5.48
C LEU A 5 1.92 -26.64 -7.01
N GLN A 6 2.70 -27.45 -7.71
CA GLN A 6 2.62 -27.57 -9.17
C GLN A 6 1.23 -28.00 -9.65
N LYS A 7 0.61 -28.93 -8.93
CA LYS A 7 -0.71 -29.44 -9.26
C LYS A 7 -1.81 -28.43 -8.94
N ASP A 8 -1.75 -27.81 -7.77
CA ASP A 8 -2.88 -27.06 -7.22
C ASP A 8 -2.77 -25.55 -7.48
N PHE A 9 -1.56 -25.00 -7.66
CA PHE A 9 -1.33 -23.57 -7.87
C PHE A 9 -1.50 -23.19 -9.35
N ASN A 10 -2.76 -23.20 -9.80
CA ASN A 10 -3.15 -23.03 -11.20
C ASN A 10 -4.32 -22.04 -11.34
N LEU A 11 -4.82 -21.85 -12.57
CA LEU A 11 -5.96 -20.97 -12.86
C LEU A 11 -7.22 -21.32 -12.06
N GLY A 12 -7.48 -22.60 -11.79
CA GLY A 12 -8.62 -23.05 -10.99
C GLY A 12 -8.52 -22.60 -9.54
N PHE A 13 -7.32 -22.67 -8.95
CA PHE A 13 -7.07 -22.13 -7.61
C PHE A 13 -7.21 -20.61 -7.57
N ALA A 14 -6.68 -19.89 -8.57
CA ALA A 14 -6.85 -18.44 -8.66
C ALA A 14 -8.34 -18.05 -8.70
N LYS A 15 -9.14 -18.72 -9.54
CA LYS A 15 -10.60 -18.51 -9.60
C LYS A 15 -11.26 -18.75 -8.26
N TRP A 16 -11.04 -19.91 -7.65
CA TRP A 16 -11.58 -20.22 -6.33
C TRP A 16 -11.18 -19.17 -5.29
N TYR A 17 -9.92 -18.72 -5.30
CA TYR A 17 -9.42 -17.77 -4.33
C TYR A 17 -10.12 -16.40 -4.44
N PHE A 18 -10.17 -15.84 -5.65
CA PHE A 18 -10.68 -14.49 -5.87
C PHE A 18 -12.19 -14.41 -6.01
N GLU A 19 -12.85 -15.45 -6.54
CA GLU A 19 -14.29 -15.46 -6.81
C GLU A 19 -15.11 -16.12 -5.69
N ASP A 20 -14.53 -17.12 -5.00
CA ASP A 20 -15.24 -17.86 -3.95
C ASP A 20 -14.73 -17.52 -2.55
N PHE A 21 -13.42 -17.60 -2.30
CA PHE A 21 -12.85 -17.45 -0.95
C PHE A 21 -12.89 -16.01 -0.44
N LEU A 22 -12.45 -15.05 -1.27
CA LEU A 22 -12.50 -13.62 -0.95
C LEU A 22 -13.88 -12.99 -1.14
N ASN A 23 -14.90 -13.79 -1.39
CA ASN A 23 -16.26 -13.30 -1.57
C ASN A 23 -17.07 -13.42 -0.26
N GLY A 24 -17.79 -12.35 0.08
CA GLY A 24 -18.74 -12.30 1.20
C GLY A 24 -18.18 -11.86 2.54
N ASP A 25 -17.36 -12.70 3.19
CA ASP A 25 -16.96 -12.51 4.60
C ASP A 25 -15.85 -11.45 4.76
N TYR A 26 -16.15 -10.36 5.46
CA TYR A 26 -15.21 -9.26 5.68
C TYR A 26 -13.95 -9.68 6.44
N ASP A 27 -14.06 -10.60 7.39
CA ASP A 27 -12.89 -11.09 8.12
C ASP A 27 -12.00 -11.94 7.22
N LYS A 28 -12.59 -12.71 6.29
CA LYS A 28 -11.81 -13.42 5.27
C LYS A 28 -11.11 -12.45 4.34
N ILE A 29 -11.76 -11.37 3.95
CA ILE A 29 -11.14 -10.38 3.08
C ILE A 29 -9.99 -9.68 3.81
N ILE A 30 -10.19 -9.21 5.03
CA ILE A 30 -9.16 -8.50 5.81
C ILE A 30 -7.94 -9.39 6.06
N ASN A 31 -8.15 -10.64 6.46
CA ASN A 31 -7.07 -11.56 6.79
C ASN A 31 -6.50 -12.29 5.55
N GLY A 32 -7.29 -12.36 4.48
CA GLY A 32 -6.99 -13.14 3.28
C GLY A 32 -6.55 -12.31 2.08
N ALA A 33 -6.73 -10.99 2.05
CA ALA A 33 -6.36 -10.17 0.88
C ALA A 33 -4.88 -10.35 0.45
N GLY A 34 -3.98 -10.63 1.40
CA GLY A 34 -2.56 -10.90 1.12
C GLY A 34 -2.20 -12.37 0.89
N GLY A 35 -3.11 -13.31 1.20
CA GLY A 35 -2.78 -14.74 1.27
C GLY A 35 -2.31 -15.36 -0.05
N PHE A 36 -2.82 -14.90 -1.19
CA PHE A 36 -2.37 -15.37 -2.50
C PHE A 36 -0.92 -14.96 -2.79
N ARG A 37 -0.58 -13.69 -2.51
CA ARG A 37 0.79 -13.18 -2.63
C ARG A 37 1.74 -13.89 -1.66
N GLU A 38 1.30 -14.17 -0.44
CA GLU A 38 2.07 -14.97 0.52
C GLU A 38 2.30 -16.41 0.05
N ALA A 39 1.30 -17.02 -0.61
CA ALA A 39 1.46 -18.34 -1.21
C ALA A 39 2.51 -18.35 -2.34
N LEU A 40 2.54 -17.30 -3.18
CA LEU A 40 3.60 -17.09 -4.18
C LEU A 40 4.97 -16.96 -3.54
N TRP A 41 5.11 -16.14 -2.50
CA TRP A 41 6.36 -16.02 -1.75
C TRP A 41 6.79 -17.34 -1.10
N ARG A 42 5.84 -18.15 -0.64
CA ARG A 42 6.13 -19.48 -0.12
C ARG A 42 6.62 -20.42 -1.22
N LEU A 43 6.07 -20.35 -2.42
CA LEU A 43 6.55 -21.10 -3.58
C LEU A 43 8.01 -20.72 -3.92
N ILE A 44 8.31 -19.42 -3.97
CA ILE A 44 9.67 -18.90 -4.19
C ILE A 44 10.65 -19.44 -3.14
N ARG A 45 10.30 -19.42 -1.86
CA ARG A 45 11.14 -19.98 -0.78
C ARG A 45 11.38 -21.48 -0.92
N ILE A 46 10.41 -22.24 -1.44
CA ILE A 46 10.62 -23.67 -1.70
C ILE A 46 11.58 -23.86 -2.87
N GLU A 47 11.49 -23.03 -3.90
CA GLU A 47 12.44 -23.05 -5.02
C GLU A 47 13.86 -22.68 -4.58
N GLU A 48 14.02 -21.77 -3.61
CA GLU A 48 15.31 -21.47 -2.95
C GLU A 48 15.89 -22.71 -2.29
N GLU A 49 15.09 -23.38 -1.45
CA GLU A 49 15.52 -24.59 -0.75
C GLU A 49 15.91 -25.69 -1.73
N VAL A 50 15.12 -25.89 -2.79
CA VAL A 50 15.46 -26.85 -3.87
C VAL A 50 16.76 -26.44 -4.55
N SER A 51 16.91 -25.17 -4.93
CA SER A 51 18.10 -24.63 -5.58
C SER A 51 19.36 -24.82 -4.74
N ASN A 52 19.28 -24.57 -3.44
CA ASN A 52 20.38 -24.78 -2.49
C ASN A 52 20.74 -26.27 -2.36
N ASN A 53 19.75 -27.16 -2.34
CA ASN A 53 20.01 -28.59 -2.33
C ASN A 53 20.63 -29.09 -3.64
N LEU A 54 20.19 -28.55 -4.79
CA LEU A 54 20.77 -28.87 -6.10
C LEU A 54 22.23 -28.44 -6.20
N GLN A 55 22.61 -27.33 -5.55
CA GLN A 55 24.01 -26.90 -5.46
C GLN A 55 24.89 -27.95 -4.79
N CYS A 56 24.37 -28.64 -3.78
CA CYS A 56 25.08 -29.71 -3.08
C CYS A 56 24.99 -31.07 -3.78
N SER A 57 24.16 -31.21 -4.82
CA SER A 57 24.02 -32.45 -5.58
C SER A 57 25.07 -32.57 -6.67
N GLU A 58 25.51 -33.80 -6.95
CA GLU A 58 26.49 -34.09 -8.02
C GLU A 58 25.91 -33.82 -9.42
N THR A 59 24.60 -33.97 -9.60
CA THR A 59 23.92 -33.78 -10.88
C THR A 59 23.54 -32.32 -11.15
N GLY A 60 23.14 -31.57 -10.12
CA GLY A 60 22.65 -30.20 -10.26
C GLY A 60 21.34 -30.11 -11.06
N GLU A 61 20.66 -31.23 -11.29
CA GLU A 61 19.46 -31.34 -12.11
C GLU A 61 18.20 -31.25 -11.26
N TRP A 62 17.19 -30.53 -11.75
CA TRP A 62 15.89 -30.47 -11.09
C TRP A 62 15.27 -31.86 -10.96
N PRO A 63 14.52 -32.12 -9.86
CA PRO A 63 13.95 -33.44 -9.62
C PRO A 63 13.01 -33.91 -10.74
N GLU A 64 12.97 -35.21 -10.97
CA GLU A 64 12.06 -35.83 -11.95
C GLU A 64 10.59 -35.48 -11.66
N GLY A 65 9.86 -35.11 -12.71
CA GLY A 65 8.48 -34.62 -12.64
C GLY A 65 8.36 -33.15 -12.27
N PHE A 66 9.40 -32.33 -12.51
CA PHE A 66 9.29 -30.89 -12.44
C PHE A 66 8.49 -30.35 -13.64
N GLU A 67 7.37 -29.70 -13.35
CA GLU A 67 6.55 -28.95 -14.30
C GLU A 67 6.57 -27.45 -13.94
N LYS A 68 6.63 -26.59 -14.95
CA LYS A 68 6.60 -25.14 -14.73
C LYS A 68 5.20 -24.69 -14.36
N ILE A 69 5.09 -23.80 -13.39
CA ILE A 69 3.86 -23.06 -13.14
C ILE A 69 3.84 -21.86 -14.08
N GLU A 70 2.79 -21.79 -14.91
CA GLU A 70 2.53 -20.64 -15.77
C GLU A 70 1.01 -20.47 -15.91
N PHE A 71 0.49 -19.32 -15.47
CA PHE A 71 -0.91 -18.95 -15.69
C PHE A 71 -1.10 -17.44 -15.55
N SER A 72 -2.18 -16.97 -16.16
CA SER A 72 -2.68 -15.60 -15.99
C SER A 72 -4.16 -15.66 -15.59
N TYR A 73 -4.53 -14.88 -14.60
CA TYR A 73 -5.90 -14.69 -14.13
C TYR A 73 -6.20 -13.20 -14.05
N GLN A 74 -7.29 -12.79 -14.70
CA GLN A 74 -7.73 -11.40 -14.71
C GLN A 74 -9.24 -11.33 -14.58
N ASN A 75 -9.71 -10.44 -13.70
CA ASN A 75 -11.09 -10.01 -13.62
C ASN A 75 -11.15 -8.48 -13.44
N ASN A 76 -12.31 -7.92 -13.12
CA ASN A 76 -12.47 -6.46 -12.98
C ASN A 76 -11.61 -5.84 -11.86
N ASN A 77 -11.18 -6.65 -10.91
CA ASN A 77 -10.65 -6.26 -9.61
C ASN A 77 -9.29 -6.89 -9.30
N THR A 78 -8.82 -7.78 -10.17
CA THR A 78 -7.67 -8.64 -9.94
C THR A 78 -6.89 -8.80 -11.24
N ASN A 79 -5.57 -8.68 -11.15
CA ASN A 79 -4.66 -9.13 -12.19
C ASN A 79 -3.54 -9.95 -11.56
N VAL A 80 -3.41 -11.20 -11.98
CA VAL A 80 -2.35 -12.10 -11.54
C VAL A 80 -1.72 -12.75 -12.76
N GLU A 81 -0.42 -12.60 -12.90
CA GLU A 81 0.39 -13.33 -13.87
C GLU A 81 1.47 -14.06 -13.10
N VAL A 82 1.65 -15.35 -13.33
CA VAL A 82 2.66 -16.18 -12.67
C VAL A 82 3.39 -16.97 -13.73
N TRP A 83 4.71 -16.96 -13.70
CA TRP A 83 5.54 -17.75 -14.61
C TRP A 83 6.87 -18.12 -13.97
N GLU A 84 7.41 -19.28 -14.32
CA GLU A 84 8.72 -19.73 -13.85
C GLU A 84 9.80 -19.55 -14.93
N LYS A 85 10.89 -18.87 -14.57
CA LYS A 85 12.03 -18.59 -15.46
C LYS A 85 13.30 -19.28 -14.95
N SER A 86 14.10 -19.80 -15.88
CA SER A 86 15.45 -20.31 -15.58
C SER A 86 16.44 -19.15 -15.58
N ILE A 87 17.05 -18.88 -14.42
CA ILE A 87 17.92 -17.72 -14.20
C ILE A 87 19.30 -18.20 -13.71
N PRO A 88 20.41 -17.61 -14.19
CA PRO A 88 21.74 -17.94 -13.69
C PRO A 88 21.85 -17.69 -12.18
N VAL A 89 22.57 -18.56 -11.48
CA VAL A 89 22.85 -18.32 -10.05
C VAL A 89 24.02 -17.36 -9.89
N SER A 90 23.95 -16.50 -8.86
CA SER A 90 24.92 -15.44 -8.62
C SER A 90 26.36 -15.95 -8.45
N PHE A 91 26.53 -17.18 -7.96
CA PHE A 91 27.83 -17.78 -7.68
C PHE A 91 28.35 -18.74 -8.77
N ASP A 92 27.54 -19.09 -9.77
CA ASP A 92 27.92 -19.95 -10.90
C ASP A 92 27.05 -19.65 -12.12
N GLN A 93 27.56 -18.81 -13.02
CA GLN A 93 26.82 -18.38 -14.22
C GLN A 93 26.54 -19.52 -15.21
N ASN A 94 27.19 -20.68 -15.06
CA ASN A 94 26.96 -21.86 -15.89
C ASN A 94 25.77 -22.70 -15.40
N LYS A 95 25.35 -22.51 -14.15
CA LYS A 95 24.17 -23.15 -13.57
C LYS A 95 22.99 -22.19 -13.61
N LYS A 96 21.81 -22.72 -13.97
CA LYS A 96 20.56 -21.96 -13.96
C LYS A 96 19.53 -22.68 -13.12
N TYR A 97 18.85 -21.94 -12.26
CA TYR A 97 17.75 -22.47 -11.46
C TYR A 97 16.42 -21.82 -11.86
N TYR A 98 15.35 -22.62 -11.77
CA TYR A 98 14.01 -22.12 -11.98
C TYR A 98 13.56 -21.31 -10.78
N THR A 99 12.92 -20.19 -11.06
CA THR A 99 12.31 -19.36 -10.05
C THR A 99 11.02 -18.73 -10.56
N THR A 100 10.05 -18.64 -9.66
CA THR A 100 8.77 -18.01 -9.87
C THR A 100 8.92 -16.49 -9.90
N LEU A 101 8.38 -15.90 -10.95
CA LEU A 101 8.13 -14.47 -11.08
C LEU A 101 6.62 -14.27 -11.18
N PHE A 102 6.14 -13.14 -10.69
CA PHE A 102 4.71 -12.84 -10.76
C PHE A 102 4.42 -11.35 -10.86
N LYS A 103 3.25 -11.03 -11.39
CA LYS A 103 2.59 -9.73 -11.23
C LYS A 103 1.33 -9.93 -10.38
N TYR A 104 1.03 -8.99 -9.50
CA TYR A 104 -0.11 -9.11 -8.60
C TYR A 104 -0.76 -7.75 -8.34
N SER A 105 -2.03 -7.62 -8.69
CA SER A 105 -2.91 -6.61 -8.13
C SER A 105 -4.24 -7.23 -7.73
N TRP A 106 -4.76 -6.78 -6.59
CA TRP A 106 -6.10 -7.09 -6.15
C TRP A 106 -6.66 -5.89 -5.38
N ILE A 107 -7.89 -5.51 -5.70
CA ILE A 107 -8.66 -4.50 -4.98
C ILE A 107 -10.12 -4.99 -4.90
N PRO A 108 -10.79 -4.94 -3.73
CA PRO A 108 -12.20 -5.31 -3.66
C PRO A 108 -13.05 -4.39 -4.55
N ASP A 109 -14.19 -4.87 -5.05
CA ASP A 109 -15.11 -4.00 -5.78
C ASP A 109 -15.58 -2.84 -4.90
N LYS A 110 -16.09 -1.81 -5.54
CA LYS A 110 -16.52 -0.57 -4.90
C LYS A 110 -17.52 -0.78 -3.75
N GLU A 111 -18.52 -1.65 -3.90
CA GLU A 111 -19.50 -1.88 -2.84
C GLU A 111 -18.91 -2.69 -1.69
N THR A 112 -18.11 -3.72 -2.00
CA THR A 112 -17.37 -4.46 -0.99
C THR A 112 -16.40 -3.55 -0.22
N ALA A 113 -15.69 -2.65 -0.91
CA ALA A 113 -14.80 -1.66 -0.31
C ALA A 113 -15.55 -0.69 0.62
N LYS A 114 -16.71 -0.15 0.22
CA LYS A 114 -17.57 0.66 1.11
C LYS A 114 -17.92 -0.11 2.38
N ASN A 115 -18.35 -1.35 2.25
CA ASN A 115 -18.78 -2.17 3.38
C ASN A 115 -17.62 -2.54 4.32
N LEU A 116 -16.44 -2.85 3.77
CA LEU A 116 -15.22 -3.07 4.55
C LEU A 116 -14.84 -1.83 5.34
N ILE A 117 -14.90 -0.64 4.73
CA ILE A 117 -14.62 0.62 5.44
C ILE A 117 -15.60 0.80 6.60
N LYS A 118 -16.91 0.59 6.39
CA LYS A 118 -17.91 0.65 7.46
C LYS A 118 -17.59 -0.34 8.59
N TYR A 119 -17.25 -1.58 8.25
CA TYR A 119 -16.88 -2.61 9.22
C TYR A 119 -15.65 -2.23 10.06
N LEU A 120 -14.56 -1.78 9.41
CA LEU A 120 -13.34 -1.34 10.09
C LEU A 120 -13.57 -0.12 10.98
N VAL A 121 -14.38 0.82 10.51
CA VAL A 121 -14.78 2.02 11.25
C VAL A 121 -15.58 1.69 12.51
N LEU A 122 -16.53 0.76 12.41
CA LEU A 122 -17.35 0.32 13.54
C LEU A 122 -16.53 -0.43 14.59
N ASN A 123 -15.49 -1.15 14.16
CA ASN A 123 -14.61 -1.90 15.05
C ASN A 123 -13.45 -1.05 15.62
N ASN A 124 -13.43 0.26 15.39
CA ASN A 124 -12.43 1.21 15.92
C ASN A 124 -10.97 0.79 15.70
N SER A 125 -10.67 0.08 14.61
CA SER A 125 -9.32 -0.39 14.28
C SER A 125 -8.44 0.68 13.63
N PHE A 126 -8.76 1.97 13.81
CA PHE A 126 -8.12 3.09 13.12
C PHE A 126 -7.41 3.99 14.13
N GLY A 127 -6.09 4.13 13.99
CA GLY A 127 -5.23 4.96 14.85
C GLY A 127 -3.90 4.28 15.20
N PRO A 128 -2.90 5.03 15.70
CA PRO A 128 -1.66 4.45 16.21
C PRO A 128 -1.96 3.54 17.39
N SER A 129 -1.28 2.39 17.44
CA SER A 129 -1.31 1.51 18.63
C SER A 129 -0.79 2.24 19.87
N GLU A 130 -1.08 1.73 21.07
CA GLU A 130 -0.53 2.28 22.33
C GLU A 130 1.00 2.41 22.26
N LYS A 131 1.68 1.41 21.69
CA LYS A 131 3.13 1.44 21.45
C LYS A 131 3.54 2.57 20.50
N GLY A 132 2.72 2.85 19.49
CA GLY A 132 2.92 4.00 18.59
C GLY A 132 2.77 5.32 19.33
N ILE A 133 1.76 5.46 20.18
CA ILE A 133 1.53 6.65 21.00
C ILE A 133 2.71 6.89 21.95
N SER A 134 3.17 5.88 22.69
CA SER A 134 4.31 6.02 23.59
C SER A 134 5.60 6.44 22.88
N ARG A 135 5.80 6.01 21.63
CA ARG A 135 6.95 6.44 20.82
C ARG A 135 6.86 7.92 20.46
N ILE A 136 5.69 8.38 20.03
CA ILE A 136 5.45 9.80 19.72
C ILE A 136 5.69 10.64 20.99
N GLN A 137 5.21 10.18 22.15
CA GLN A 137 5.42 10.86 23.44
C GLN A 137 6.89 10.97 23.84
N SER A 138 7.71 9.99 23.46
CA SER A 138 9.15 9.99 23.73
C SER A 138 9.98 10.79 22.74
N ASP A 139 9.39 11.21 21.61
CA ASP A 139 10.07 12.00 20.58
C ASP A 139 9.81 13.49 20.84
N GLU A 140 10.83 14.18 21.37
CA GLU A 140 10.76 15.60 21.73
C GLU A 140 10.36 16.48 20.54
N GLY A 141 10.83 16.17 19.32
CA GLY A 141 10.52 16.95 18.12
C GLY A 141 9.05 16.78 17.70
N GLN A 142 8.49 15.58 17.83
CA GLN A 142 7.08 15.34 17.56
C GLN A 142 6.18 15.98 18.61
N MET A 143 6.57 15.90 19.89
CA MET A 143 5.83 16.55 20.98
C MET A 143 5.88 18.08 20.89
N GLU A 144 7.00 18.68 20.49
CA GLU A 144 7.08 20.12 20.24
C GLU A 144 6.10 20.56 19.14
N LEU A 145 6.00 19.77 18.07
CA LEU A 145 5.07 20.05 16.98
C LEU A 145 3.60 19.87 17.41
N ILE A 146 3.29 18.85 18.22
CA ILE A 146 1.96 18.65 18.82
C ILE A 146 1.60 19.80 19.75
N ASN A 147 2.53 20.23 20.61
CA ASN A 147 2.34 21.37 21.51
C ASN A 147 2.06 22.64 20.71
N SER A 148 2.88 22.94 19.69
CA SER A 148 2.70 24.11 18.83
C SER A 148 1.37 24.09 18.08
N LEU A 149 0.95 22.93 17.57
CA LEU A 149 -0.36 22.77 16.94
C LEU A 149 -1.48 23.03 17.96
N SER A 150 -1.44 22.36 19.10
CA SER A 150 -2.45 22.46 20.15
C SER A 150 -2.63 23.90 20.65
N GLU A 151 -1.52 24.61 20.95
CA GLU A 151 -1.54 26.01 21.40
C GLU A 151 -2.20 26.94 20.37
N ARG A 152 -1.94 26.74 19.08
CA ARG A 152 -2.52 27.57 18.00
C ARG A 152 -4.04 27.45 17.89
N TYR A 153 -4.62 26.34 18.35
CA TYR A 153 -6.04 26.01 18.28
C TYR A 153 -6.72 25.98 19.66
N GLY A 154 -6.09 26.55 20.69
CA GLY A 154 -6.74 26.76 21.98
C GLY A 154 -6.70 25.54 22.92
N GLY A 155 -5.69 24.68 22.76
CA GLY A 155 -5.44 23.53 23.64
C GLY A 155 -5.82 22.17 23.02
N SER A 156 -6.39 22.16 21.83
CA SER A 156 -6.55 20.95 21.02
C SER A 156 -6.62 21.31 19.55
N PHE A 157 -6.08 20.46 18.68
CA PHE A 157 -6.28 20.54 17.24
C PHE A 157 -7.19 19.39 16.79
N ASP A 158 -8.40 19.75 16.39
CA ASP A 158 -9.48 18.81 16.10
C ASP A 158 -9.85 18.85 14.61
N VAL A 159 -9.74 17.71 13.93
CA VAL A 159 -10.02 17.56 12.49
C VAL A 159 -11.19 16.61 12.28
N GLN A 160 -12.22 17.07 11.59
CA GLN A 160 -13.27 16.19 11.07
C GLN A 160 -12.86 15.62 9.72
N LEU A 161 -12.87 14.31 9.60
CA LEU A 161 -12.68 13.58 8.35
C LEU A 161 -14.03 12.97 7.95
N THR A 162 -14.58 13.42 6.83
CA THR A 162 -15.79 12.84 6.23
C THR A 162 -15.39 12.14 4.93
N LEU A 163 -15.65 10.85 4.82
CA LEU A 163 -15.60 10.12 3.56
C LEU A 163 -17.04 9.84 3.14
N LYS A 164 -17.47 10.36 1.99
CA LYS A 164 -18.84 10.20 1.52
C LYS A 164 -18.92 10.08 0.01
N ASN A 165 -19.99 9.52 -0.50
CA ASN A 165 -20.28 9.61 -1.92
C ASN A 165 -21.27 10.75 -2.22
N LYS A 166 -21.38 11.12 -3.51
CA LYS A 166 -22.25 12.22 -3.95
C LYS A 166 -23.74 11.92 -3.78
N GLU A 167 -24.10 10.64 -3.86
CA GLU A 167 -25.48 10.15 -3.80
C GLU A 167 -26.03 10.10 -2.36
N GLY A 168 -25.16 10.04 -1.34
CA GLY A 168 -25.51 10.15 0.08
C GLY A 168 -25.86 8.83 0.78
N ASP A 169 -25.81 7.69 0.09
CA ASP A 169 -25.97 6.33 0.67
C ASP A 169 -24.73 5.85 1.46
N PHE A 170 -23.61 6.55 1.32
CA PHE A 170 -22.38 6.27 2.03
C PHE A 170 -21.81 7.54 2.66
N GLU A 171 -21.75 7.56 3.99
CA GLU A 171 -21.02 8.55 4.78
C GLU A 171 -20.33 7.85 5.96
N VAL A 172 -19.05 8.12 6.10
CA VAL A 172 -18.24 7.77 7.26
C VAL A 172 -17.67 9.08 7.79
N LYS A 173 -17.88 9.34 9.08
CA LYS A 173 -17.39 10.52 9.75
C LYS A 173 -16.55 10.12 10.94
N LYS A 174 -15.34 10.64 11.03
CA LYS A 174 -14.43 10.47 12.15
C LYS A 174 -13.84 11.82 12.54
N TYR A 175 -13.48 11.94 13.80
CA TYR A 175 -12.82 13.11 14.34
C TYR A 175 -11.45 12.69 14.84
N LEU A 176 -10.44 13.44 14.42
CA LEU A 176 -9.07 13.30 14.87
C LEU A 176 -8.77 14.43 15.85
N LYS A 177 -8.48 14.08 17.09
CA LYS A 177 -8.06 14.99 18.16
C LYS A 177 -6.56 14.86 18.39
N ILE A 178 -5.82 15.96 18.29
CA ILE A 178 -4.39 16.04 18.52
C ILE A 178 -4.13 17.09 19.61
N ASN A 179 -3.57 16.66 20.74
CA ASN A 179 -3.11 17.55 21.81
C ASN A 179 -2.06 16.84 22.68
N PRO A 180 -1.38 17.54 23.60
CA PRO A 180 -0.27 16.96 24.36
C PRO A 180 -0.67 15.79 25.26
N ASP A 181 -1.92 15.79 25.75
CA ASP A 181 -2.41 14.79 26.71
C ASP A 181 -2.76 13.47 26.03
N VAL A 182 -3.51 13.51 24.93
CA VAL A 182 -3.91 12.30 24.19
C VAL A 182 -3.00 11.97 23.02
N VAL A 183 -2.15 12.92 22.59
CA VAL A 183 -1.25 12.86 21.42
C VAL A 183 -2.03 12.75 20.11
N PHE A 184 -2.79 11.68 19.96
CA PHE A 184 -3.58 11.37 18.80
C PHE A 184 -4.75 10.48 19.24
N LYS A 185 -5.99 10.93 18.99
CA LYS A 185 -7.18 10.13 19.26
C LYS A 185 -8.17 10.27 18.11
N LEU A 186 -8.61 9.12 17.58
CA LEU A 186 -9.75 9.07 16.67
C LEU A 186 -11.02 8.80 17.48
N SER A 187 -12.10 9.53 17.18
CA SER A 187 -13.40 9.36 17.82
C SER A 187 -14.55 9.55 16.82
N ASP A 188 -15.73 9.06 17.20
CA ASP A 188 -16.97 9.27 16.45
C ASP A 188 -17.60 10.64 16.74
N SER A 189 -17.19 11.29 17.82
CA SER A 189 -17.68 12.60 18.24
C SER A 189 -16.60 13.39 18.97
N ILE A 190 -16.75 14.71 18.95
CA ILE A 190 -15.98 15.66 19.76
C ILE A 190 -16.97 16.59 20.49
N GLU A 191 -16.55 17.11 21.64
CA GLU A 191 -17.38 18.01 22.47
C GLU A 191 -17.53 19.40 21.83
N GLU A 192 -16.46 19.86 21.17
CA GLU A 192 -16.41 21.13 20.47
C GLU A 192 -16.53 20.96 18.95
N SER A 193 -16.68 22.06 18.21
CA SER A 193 -16.68 22.00 16.74
C SER A 193 -15.27 21.89 16.18
N PRO A 194 -15.05 21.12 15.10
CA PRO A 194 -13.71 20.87 14.56
C PRO A 194 -13.05 22.15 14.03
N ASP A 195 -11.73 22.24 14.14
CA ASP A 195 -10.92 23.33 13.58
C ASP A 195 -10.83 23.26 12.06
N ILE A 196 -10.80 22.03 11.54
CA ILE A 196 -10.74 21.73 10.11
C ILE A 196 -11.74 20.62 9.81
N SER A 197 -12.52 20.78 8.75
CA SER A 197 -13.27 19.67 8.17
C SER A 197 -12.72 19.33 6.79
N VAL A 198 -12.41 18.07 6.57
CA VAL A 198 -11.98 17.50 5.30
C VAL A 198 -13.07 16.56 4.81
N ASP A 199 -13.73 16.94 3.72
CA ASP A 199 -14.70 16.09 3.03
C ASP A 199 -14.01 15.45 1.82
N ILE A 200 -13.98 14.11 1.79
CA ILE A 200 -13.39 13.30 0.73
C ILE A 200 -14.53 12.58 -0.02
N ASP A 201 -14.55 12.73 -1.33
CA ASP A 201 -15.40 11.98 -2.23
C ASP A 201 -14.90 10.54 -2.35
N TYR A 202 -15.73 9.59 -1.95
CA TYR A 202 -15.43 8.17 -1.92
C TYR A 202 -15.10 7.63 -3.32
N ASP A 203 -15.79 8.08 -4.35
CA ASP A 203 -15.59 7.58 -5.71
C ASP A 203 -14.25 8.04 -6.25
N VAL A 204 -13.89 9.30 -5.98
CA VAL A 204 -12.58 9.84 -6.34
C VAL A 204 -11.47 9.09 -5.60
N LEU A 205 -11.62 8.85 -4.30
CA LEU A 205 -10.63 8.10 -3.52
C LEU A 205 -10.49 6.65 -4.03
N TYR A 206 -11.60 5.95 -4.25
CA TYR A 206 -11.60 4.58 -4.74
C TYR A 206 -10.94 4.48 -6.12
N ASN A 207 -11.27 5.39 -7.03
CA ASN A 207 -10.66 5.44 -8.37
C ASN A 207 -9.16 5.73 -8.29
N PHE A 208 -8.75 6.61 -7.38
CA PHE A 208 -7.34 6.89 -7.13
C PHE A 208 -6.60 5.65 -6.63
N VAL A 209 -7.12 4.96 -5.61
CA VAL A 209 -6.51 3.73 -5.08
C VAL A 209 -6.46 2.64 -6.15
N THR A 210 -7.56 2.43 -6.88
CA THR A 210 -7.63 1.46 -8.00
C THR A 210 -6.56 1.75 -9.05
N TYR A 211 -6.42 3.02 -9.44
CA TYR A 211 -5.39 3.44 -10.39
C TYR A 211 -3.99 3.15 -9.85
N MET A 212 -3.71 3.51 -8.59
CA MET A 212 -2.40 3.28 -7.97
C MET A 212 -2.09 1.78 -7.91
N THR A 213 -3.02 0.97 -7.41
CA THR A 213 -2.84 -0.48 -7.29
C THR A 213 -2.64 -1.14 -8.66
N ASN A 214 -3.43 -0.81 -9.67
CA ASN A 214 -3.28 -1.44 -10.98
C ASN A 214 -2.04 -0.94 -11.73
N LYS A 215 -1.72 0.36 -11.63
CA LYS A 215 -0.63 0.94 -12.42
C LYS A 215 0.75 0.68 -11.82
N PHE A 216 0.86 0.66 -10.49
CA PHE A 216 2.14 0.53 -9.80
C PHE A 216 2.35 -0.89 -9.29
N ASP A 217 1.38 -1.46 -8.58
CA ASP A 217 1.54 -2.81 -8.03
C ASP A 217 1.27 -3.88 -9.10
N GLY A 218 0.19 -3.72 -9.87
CA GLY A 218 -0.24 -4.71 -10.88
C GLY A 218 0.71 -4.87 -12.07
N GLU A 219 1.54 -3.88 -12.36
CA GLU A 219 2.57 -3.96 -13.41
C GLU A 219 3.95 -4.34 -12.86
N LYS A 220 4.12 -4.30 -11.53
CA LYS A 220 5.38 -4.65 -10.90
C LYS A 220 5.60 -6.15 -11.02
N ILE A 221 6.75 -6.51 -11.58
CA ILE A 221 7.24 -7.88 -11.54
C ILE A 221 7.87 -8.08 -10.17
N GLU A 222 7.35 -9.05 -9.45
CA GLU A 222 7.89 -9.53 -8.19
C GLU A 222 8.55 -10.88 -8.39
N GLY A 223 9.50 -11.16 -7.52
CA GLY A 223 10.32 -12.34 -7.58
C GLY A 223 11.38 -12.29 -6.48
N PRO A 224 12.24 -13.30 -6.42
CA PRO A 224 13.22 -13.35 -5.36
C PRO A 224 14.32 -12.29 -5.47
N TYR A 225 14.95 -12.02 -4.32
CA TYR A 225 15.96 -10.97 -4.18
C TYR A 225 17.23 -11.17 -5.03
N TRP A 226 17.55 -12.41 -5.43
CA TRP A 226 18.73 -12.68 -6.29
C TRP A 226 18.43 -12.53 -7.79
N VAL A 227 17.18 -12.26 -8.16
CA VAL A 227 16.81 -11.96 -9.54
C VAL A 227 16.84 -10.46 -9.73
N GLN A 228 17.70 -9.98 -10.64
CA GLN A 228 17.61 -8.62 -11.11
C GLN A 228 16.35 -8.47 -11.95
N ILE A 229 15.40 -7.69 -11.44
CA ILE A 229 14.19 -7.32 -12.13
C ILE A 229 14.41 -5.88 -12.60
N ASP A 230 14.65 -5.72 -13.90
CA ASP A 230 14.70 -4.39 -14.51
C ASP A 230 13.29 -3.81 -14.51
N GLU A 231 12.98 -3.05 -13.47
CA GLU A 231 11.75 -2.28 -13.46
C GLU A 231 11.90 -1.15 -14.49
N ASN A 232 11.07 -1.15 -15.54
CA ASN A 232 10.91 0.01 -16.44
C ASN A 232 10.20 1.19 -15.74
N SER A 233 10.31 1.31 -14.41
CA SER A 233 9.73 2.34 -13.57
C SER A 233 10.52 3.65 -13.69
N GLY A 234 10.58 4.18 -14.91
CA GLY A 234 11.16 5.50 -15.17
C GLY A 234 10.40 6.63 -14.46
N PRO A 235 10.94 7.86 -14.47
CA PRO A 235 10.34 9.03 -13.80
C PRO A 235 8.89 9.31 -14.25
N GLY A 236 8.46 8.80 -15.41
CA GLY A 236 7.08 8.87 -15.87
C GLY A 236 6.07 8.25 -14.89
N ASN A 237 6.42 7.16 -14.20
CA ASN A 237 5.54 6.57 -13.18
C ASN A 237 5.38 7.52 -11.98
N PHE A 238 6.46 8.14 -11.51
CA PHE A 238 6.42 9.15 -10.45
C PHE A 238 5.56 10.38 -10.84
N PHE A 239 5.76 10.93 -12.03
CA PHE A 239 4.95 12.07 -12.50
C PHE A 239 3.48 11.68 -12.73
N SER A 240 3.21 10.45 -13.14
CA SER A 240 1.84 9.94 -13.26
C SER A 240 1.16 9.78 -11.89
N ALA A 241 1.90 9.35 -10.86
CA ALA A 241 1.41 9.29 -9.48
C ALA A 241 1.09 10.71 -8.98
N LEU A 242 2.00 11.66 -9.18
CA LEU A 242 1.79 13.06 -8.79
C LEU A 242 0.59 13.68 -9.52
N GLY A 243 0.45 13.42 -10.81
CA GLY A 243 -0.71 13.86 -11.60
C GLY A 243 -2.02 13.27 -11.08
N ALA A 244 -2.05 11.97 -10.77
CA ALA A 244 -3.20 11.29 -10.20
C ALA A 244 -3.55 11.83 -8.80
N ILE A 245 -2.55 12.03 -7.94
CA ILE A 245 -2.71 12.65 -6.61
C ILE A 245 -3.29 14.06 -6.77
N SER A 246 -2.67 14.90 -7.59
CA SER A 246 -3.12 16.28 -7.80
C SER A 246 -4.56 16.36 -8.30
N LYS A 247 -4.93 15.49 -9.25
CA LYS A 247 -6.29 15.38 -9.76
C LYS A 247 -7.26 14.92 -8.67
N ALA A 248 -6.94 13.87 -7.93
CA ALA A 248 -7.78 13.35 -6.85
C ALA A 248 -8.01 14.41 -5.76
N TRP A 249 -6.96 15.14 -5.37
CA TRP A 249 -7.07 16.26 -4.43
C TRP A 249 -7.97 17.39 -4.95
N LYS A 250 -7.81 17.77 -6.22
CA LYS A 250 -8.58 18.87 -6.83
C LYS A 250 -10.06 18.52 -7.00
N GLU A 251 -10.36 17.27 -7.37
CA GLU A 251 -11.71 16.84 -7.74
C GLU A 251 -12.49 16.21 -6.57
N GLY A 252 -11.78 15.63 -5.60
CA GLY A 252 -12.38 14.80 -4.55
C GLY A 252 -12.19 15.29 -3.13
N VAL A 253 -11.36 16.30 -2.87
CA VAL A 253 -11.09 16.77 -1.50
C VAL A 253 -11.54 18.21 -1.31
N THR A 254 -12.47 18.43 -0.39
CA THR A 254 -12.90 19.77 0.04
C THR A 254 -12.42 20.02 1.46
N ILE A 255 -11.56 21.01 1.64
CA ILE A 255 -11.09 21.45 2.97
C ILE A 255 -11.86 22.70 3.38
N LYS A 256 -12.50 22.66 4.55
CA LYS A 256 -13.22 23.79 5.15
C LYS A 256 -12.51 24.19 6.45
N PRO A 257 -11.61 25.18 6.41
CA PRO A 257 -11.03 25.73 7.62
C PRO A 257 -12.09 26.49 8.45
N ARG A 258 -12.05 26.33 9.78
CA ARG A 258 -12.75 27.24 10.70
C ARG A 258 -12.00 28.56 10.91
N TYR A 259 -10.66 28.52 10.81
CA TYR A 259 -9.75 29.68 10.97
C TYR A 259 -8.99 29.97 9.66
N ALA A 260 -8.64 31.24 9.40
CA ALA A 260 -8.11 31.73 8.11
C ALA A 260 -7.12 30.80 7.37
N LEU A 261 -7.28 30.69 6.05
CA LEU A 261 -6.57 29.78 5.12
C LEU A 261 -5.03 29.76 5.27
N ILE A 262 -4.44 30.88 5.69
CA ILE A 262 -2.99 31.03 5.92
C ILE A 262 -2.49 30.08 7.03
N LYS A 263 -3.27 29.88 8.11
CA LYS A 263 -2.90 28.95 9.19
C LYS A 263 -2.83 27.49 8.69
N LEU A 264 -3.65 27.14 7.69
CA LEU A 264 -3.79 25.77 7.20
C LEU A 264 -2.63 25.36 6.27
N LEU A 265 -2.14 26.28 5.43
CA LEU A 265 -1.03 26.02 4.50
C LEU A 265 0.31 25.74 5.20
N PHE A 266 0.57 26.36 6.35
CA PHE A 266 1.75 26.05 7.16
C PHE A 266 1.65 24.66 7.83
N ASN A 267 0.44 24.20 8.13
CA ASN A 267 0.21 22.98 8.90
C ASN A 267 0.19 21.69 8.06
N VAL A 268 -0.09 21.73 6.75
CA VAL A 268 -0.09 20.51 5.90
C VAL A 268 1.29 19.84 5.90
N LYS A 269 2.36 20.64 5.89
CA LYS A 269 3.74 20.14 6.00
C LYS A 269 3.96 19.43 7.34
N ASP A 270 3.59 20.09 8.43
CA ASP A 270 3.77 19.59 9.80
C ASP A 270 2.95 18.31 10.07
N ILE A 271 1.69 18.27 9.59
CA ILE A 271 0.81 17.09 9.69
C ILE A 271 1.35 15.93 8.85
N SER A 272 1.83 16.20 7.63
CA SER A 272 2.41 15.14 6.79
C SER A 272 3.65 14.52 7.44
N GLN A 273 4.48 15.32 8.12
CA GLN A 273 5.64 14.81 8.84
C GLN A 273 5.25 13.91 10.02
N LEU A 274 4.18 14.22 10.76
CA LEU A 274 3.69 13.35 11.83
C LEU A 274 3.15 12.00 11.32
N VAL A 275 2.44 12.01 10.18
CA VAL A 275 1.81 10.80 9.63
C VAL A 275 2.85 9.91 8.92
N PHE A 276 3.76 10.50 8.16
CA PHE A 276 4.73 9.76 7.35
C PHE A 276 6.04 9.42 8.06
N ASN A 277 6.41 10.12 9.15
CA ASN A 277 7.57 9.75 9.98
C ASN A 277 7.20 8.83 11.15
N SER A 278 5.99 8.25 11.18
CA SER A 278 5.66 7.24 12.18
C SER A 278 6.55 6.00 11.94
N PRO A 279 7.42 5.61 12.90
CA PRO A 279 8.41 4.57 12.69
C PRO A 279 7.74 3.19 12.78
N GLY A 280 7.07 2.82 11.69
CA GLY A 280 6.36 1.56 11.53
C GLY A 280 6.33 1.03 10.09
N SER A 281 6.73 1.82 9.10
CA SER A 281 6.79 1.39 7.68
C SER A 281 8.20 1.28 7.10
N SER A 282 9.25 1.51 7.89
CA SER A 282 10.62 1.23 7.46
C SER A 282 11.02 -0.18 7.90
N GLY A 283 10.95 -1.12 6.95
CA GLY A 283 11.86 -2.25 6.97
C GLY A 283 13.28 -1.72 7.06
N ASP A 284 14.03 -2.27 8.01
CA ASP A 284 15.39 -1.91 8.35
C ASP A 284 16.31 -2.15 7.13
N THR A 285 16.63 -1.09 6.39
CA THR A 285 17.77 -1.07 5.47
C THR A 285 18.64 0.12 5.82
N GLY A 286 19.63 -0.13 6.68
CA GLY A 286 20.74 0.78 6.87
C GLY A 286 21.52 0.90 5.57
N SER A 287 21.49 2.09 4.97
CA SER A 287 22.53 2.51 4.03
C SER A 287 22.90 3.95 4.29
N ASN A 288 24.17 4.16 4.65
CA ASN A 288 24.82 5.47 4.75
C ASN A 288 24.65 6.23 3.42
N SER A 289 23.90 7.34 3.44
CA SER A 289 23.85 8.28 2.33
C SER A 289 25.01 9.28 2.45
N GLN A 290 26.04 9.10 1.64
CA GLN A 290 26.85 10.24 1.20
C GLN A 290 26.07 11.01 0.14
N ASP A 291 26.09 12.34 0.30
CA ASP A 291 25.56 13.35 -0.60
C ASP A 291 25.79 13.02 -2.08
N ASN A 292 24.71 12.95 -2.85
CA ASN A 292 24.73 13.23 -4.27
C ASN A 292 23.52 14.12 -4.59
N GLN A 293 23.77 15.43 -4.67
CA GLN A 293 22.80 16.39 -5.21
C GLN A 293 22.57 16.08 -6.70
N VAL A 294 21.44 15.47 -7.01
CA VAL A 294 20.98 15.32 -8.40
C VAL A 294 20.35 16.63 -8.84
N LYS A 295 21.03 17.36 -9.73
CA LYS A 295 20.50 18.54 -10.39
C LYS A 295 19.65 18.09 -11.58
N ILE A 296 18.34 18.29 -11.50
CA ILE A 296 17.39 17.93 -12.55
C ILE A 296 17.08 19.19 -13.39
N SER A 297 17.34 19.13 -14.69
CA SER A 297 16.83 20.09 -15.67
C SER A 297 16.19 19.34 -16.82
N GLY A 298 14.94 19.66 -17.16
CA GLY A 298 14.25 19.18 -18.34
C GLY A 298 13.00 20.02 -18.61
N GLU A 299 12.85 20.50 -19.84
CA GLU A 299 11.67 21.21 -20.31
C GLU A 299 10.51 20.23 -20.55
N ALA A 300 9.40 20.43 -19.85
CA ALA A 300 8.18 19.67 -20.05
C ALA A 300 7.38 20.25 -21.23
N VAL A 301 7.31 19.52 -22.34
CA VAL A 301 6.37 19.79 -23.44
C VAL A 301 5.06 19.09 -23.12
N LEU A 302 4.07 19.85 -22.67
CA LEU A 302 2.69 19.38 -22.48
C LEU A 302 1.96 19.39 -23.83
N ASN A 303 1.80 18.21 -24.43
CA ASN A 303 0.89 18.03 -25.56
C ASN A 303 -0.53 17.75 -25.03
N ASN A 304 -1.36 18.78 -25.00
CA ASN A 304 -2.77 18.66 -24.64
C ASN A 304 -3.58 18.12 -25.82
N LYS A 305 -3.92 16.82 -25.77
CA LYS A 305 -5.09 16.26 -26.43
C LYS A 305 -5.75 15.23 -25.53
N TRP A 306 -6.77 15.67 -24.79
CA TRP A 306 -7.90 14.90 -24.28
C TRP A 306 -9.09 15.85 -24.20
#